data_AF-A0A4R4MVI1-F1
#
_entry.id   AF-A0A4R4MVI1-F1
#
_cell.length_a   1.000
_cell.length_b   1.000
_cell.length_c   1.000
_cell.angle_alpha   90.00
_cell.angle_beta   90.00
_cell.angle_gamma   90.00
#
_symmetry.space_group_name_H-M   'P 1'
#
loop_
_entity.id
_entity.type
_entity.pdbx_description
1 polymer ?
#
loop_
_entity_poly.entity_id
_entity_poly.type
_entity_poly.pdbx_seq_one_letter_code
_entity_poly.pdbx_strand_id
1 'polypeptide(L)'
;MASEASANQGPILFWCGVAVAEFGAIQPGLGRPWSPTSYVAAALLAGVGLLSVKAAGHLRTEEARQRLRLGGYLTGALLVAHQAGTAPHATEPGRVAWLLLYALAAVMAVMSHRVPRQSKPVLLIATGVDPRALRARLDRETDTVAVYRTERATDELRDLEARYGLVLVVGREHDPRVKERLSASGLSREIPDIAEREVVVAGPRPFKRYVGGALSRLAVPRSQIRFENGHKV
;
A
#
# COMPACT_ATOMS: atom_id res chain seq x y z
N MET A 1 -3.45 -8.81 14.39
CA MET A 1 -2.48 -9.76 13.80
C MET A 1 -3.06 -10.67 12.70
N ALA A 2 -4.38 -10.70 12.46
CA ALA A 2 -4.99 -11.56 11.42
C ALA A 2 -4.95 -11.01 9.97
N SER A 3 -4.56 -9.74 9.77
CA SER A 3 -4.64 -9.05 8.46
C SER A 3 -3.40 -9.27 7.58
N GLU A 4 -2.20 -9.46 8.16
CA GLU A 4 -0.97 -9.69 7.39
C GLU A 4 -0.92 -11.09 6.74
N ALA A 5 -1.61 -12.07 7.33
CA ALA A 5 -1.61 -13.44 6.85
C ALA A 5 -2.34 -13.59 5.50
N SER A 6 -3.37 -12.80 5.20
CA SER A 6 -4.12 -12.90 3.95
C SER A 6 -3.45 -12.19 2.78
N ALA A 7 -2.71 -11.10 3.04
CA ALA A 7 -2.06 -10.30 1.99
C ALA A 7 -0.90 -11.04 1.28
N ASN A 8 -0.30 -12.04 1.94
CA ASN A 8 0.77 -12.86 1.36
C ASN A 8 0.28 -14.20 0.78
N GLN A 9 -1.00 -14.55 0.90
CA GLN A 9 -1.51 -15.84 0.40
C GLN A 9 -1.60 -15.89 -1.13
N GLY A 10 -1.99 -14.81 -1.80
CA GLY A 10 -2.16 -14.77 -3.26
C GLY A 10 -0.89 -15.17 -4.05
N PRO A 11 0.28 -14.57 -3.78
CA PRO A 11 1.52 -14.94 -4.47
C PRO A 11 1.97 -16.37 -4.20
N ILE A 12 1.79 -16.88 -2.97
CA ILE A 12 2.15 -18.24 -2.60
C ILE A 12 1.29 -19.25 -3.36
N LEU A 13 -0.03 -19.02 -3.39
CA LEU A 13 -0.98 -19.88 -4.10
C LEU A 13 -0.72 -19.89 -5.62
N PHE A 14 -0.30 -18.76 -6.19
CA PHE A 14 0.07 -18.70 -7.62
C PHE A 14 1.28 -19.59 -7.92
N TRP A 15 2.36 -19.48 -7.14
CA TRP A 15 3.55 -20.28 -7.35
C TRP A 15 3.34 -21.77 -7.03
N CYS A 16 2.47 -22.11 -6.08
CA CYS A 16 1.99 -23.48 -5.92
C CYS A 16 1.26 -23.98 -7.17
N GLY A 17 0.41 -23.16 -7.78
CA GLY A 17 -0.26 -23.49 -9.05
C GLY A 17 0.70 -23.68 -10.22
N VAL A 18 1.70 -22.80 -10.37
CA VAL A 18 2.75 -22.93 -11.40
C VAL A 18 3.57 -24.20 -11.17
N ALA A 19 3.94 -24.51 -9.93
CA ALA A 19 4.63 -25.75 -9.61
C ALA A 19 3.78 -26.97 -10.00
N VAL A 20 2.50 -27.01 -9.61
CA VAL A 20 1.58 -28.10 -9.99
C VAL A 20 1.43 -28.23 -11.51
N ALA A 21 1.39 -27.11 -12.24
CA ALA A 21 1.34 -27.11 -13.71
C ALA A 21 2.62 -27.68 -14.35
N GLU A 22 3.80 -27.32 -13.84
CA GLU A 22 5.07 -27.95 -14.23
C GLU A 22 5.08 -29.44 -13.89
N PHE A 23 4.55 -29.82 -12.72
CA PHE A 23 4.44 -31.22 -12.36
C PHE A 23 3.50 -32.00 -13.31
N GLY A 24 2.43 -31.36 -13.79
CA GLY A 24 1.52 -31.94 -14.79
C GLY A 24 2.11 -32.03 -16.20
N ALA A 25 2.98 -31.09 -16.58
CA ALA A 25 3.64 -31.06 -17.89
C ALA A 25 4.68 -32.19 -18.07
N ILE A 26 5.32 -32.59 -16.97
CA ILE A 26 6.45 -33.54 -16.97
C ILE A 26 5.97 -34.97 -16.68
N GLN A 27 4.66 -35.24 -16.71
CA GLN A 27 4.10 -36.54 -16.38
C GLN A 27 4.68 -37.61 -17.32
N PRO A 28 5.49 -38.57 -16.83
CA PRO A 28 5.88 -39.72 -17.63
C PRO A 28 4.61 -40.54 -17.85
N GLY A 29 4.43 -41.09 -19.05
CA GLY A 29 3.37 -42.08 -19.30
C GLY A 29 3.37 -43.18 -18.23
N LEU A 30 2.18 -43.70 -17.90
CA LEU A 30 1.96 -44.76 -16.90
C LEU A 30 3.09 -45.81 -16.95
N GLY A 31 3.93 -45.83 -15.91
CA GLY A 31 5.03 -46.80 -15.76
C GLY A 31 6.47 -46.26 -15.85
N ARG A 32 6.72 -44.96 -16.12
CA ARG A 32 8.07 -44.38 -16.06
C ARG A 32 8.31 -43.57 -14.77
N PRO A 33 9.43 -43.78 -14.07
CA PRO A 33 9.84 -42.88 -12.99
C PRO A 33 10.21 -41.51 -13.57
N TRP A 34 9.97 -40.48 -12.77
CA TRP A 34 10.35 -39.10 -13.08
C TRP A 34 11.85 -38.96 -13.29
N SER A 35 12.26 -38.14 -14.26
CA SER A 35 13.68 -37.84 -14.43
C SER A 35 14.16 -36.96 -13.27
N PRO A 36 15.34 -37.21 -12.67
CA PRO A 36 15.87 -36.39 -11.58
C PRO A 36 15.93 -34.89 -11.92
N THR A 37 16.16 -34.58 -13.19
CA THR A 37 16.21 -33.21 -13.73
C THR A 37 14.88 -32.46 -13.65
N SER A 38 13.75 -33.17 -13.77
CA SER A 38 12.41 -32.57 -13.67
C SER A 38 12.06 -32.09 -12.26
N TYR A 39 12.44 -32.85 -11.24
CA TYR A 39 12.30 -32.42 -9.84
C TYR A 39 13.16 -31.20 -9.53
N VAL A 40 14.39 -31.15 -10.06
CA VAL A 40 15.29 -30.01 -9.88
C VAL A 40 14.72 -28.75 -10.53
N ALA A 41 14.17 -28.85 -11.74
CA ALA A 41 13.55 -27.72 -12.43
C ALA A 41 12.33 -27.18 -11.65
N ALA A 42 11.43 -28.06 -11.20
CA ALA A 42 10.26 -27.68 -10.41
C ALA A 42 10.66 -27.04 -9.06
N ALA A 43 11.67 -27.59 -8.39
CA ALA A 43 12.19 -27.04 -7.14
C ALA A 43 12.84 -25.65 -7.32
N LEU A 44 13.59 -25.45 -8.42
CA LEU A 44 14.19 -24.16 -8.74
C LEU A 44 13.12 -23.10 -9.04
N LEU A 45 12.05 -23.45 -9.75
CA LEU A 45 10.95 -22.54 -10.07
C LEU A 45 10.15 -22.13 -8.82
N ALA A 46 9.80 -23.10 -7.98
CA ALA A 46 9.18 -22.82 -6.69
C ALA A 46 10.10 -21.95 -5.82
N GLY A 47 11.41 -22.23 -5.84
CA GLY A 47 12.44 -21.45 -5.16
C GLY A 47 12.51 -19.99 -5.64
N VAL A 48 12.52 -19.76 -6.95
CA VAL A 48 12.52 -18.41 -7.54
C VAL A 48 11.24 -17.65 -7.18
N GLY A 49 10.10 -18.33 -7.18
CA GLY A 49 8.83 -17.75 -6.77
C GLY A 49 8.80 -17.31 -5.31
N LEU A 50 9.22 -18.20 -4.40
CA LEU A 50 9.34 -17.91 -2.98
C LEU A 50 10.36 -16.80 -2.70
N LEU A 51 11.51 -16.82 -3.38
CA LEU A 51 12.53 -15.77 -3.27
C LEU A 51 12.01 -14.43 -3.77
N SER A 52 11.23 -14.40 -4.85
CA SER A 52 10.63 -13.17 -5.39
C SER A 52 9.61 -12.57 -4.43
N VAL A 53 8.79 -13.40 -3.78
CA VAL A 53 7.83 -12.96 -2.74
C VAL A 53 8.57 -12.45 -1.50
N LYS A 54 9.63 -13.14 -1.06
CA LYS A 54 10.44 -12.73 0.10
C LYS A 54 11.23 -11.44 -0.17
N ALA A 55 11.77 -11.29 -1.39
CA ALA A 55 12.47 -10.09 -1.84
C ALA A 55 11.52 -8.88 -1.97
N ALA A 56 10.26 -9.11 -2.35
CA ALA A 56 9.24 -8.06 -2.38
C ALA A 56 9.04 -7.41 -0.99
N GLY A 57 9.17 -8.20 0.08
CA GLY A 57 9.13 -7.70 1.46
C GLY A 57 10.28 -6.76 1.83
N HIS A 58 11.40 -6.80 1.11
CA HIS A 58 12.58 -5.96 1.38
C HIS A 58 12.57 -4.63 0.61
N LEU A 59 11.63 -4.43 -0.32
CA LEU A 59 11.52 -3.20 -1.09
C LEU A 59 10.74 -2.14 -0.30
N ARG A 60 11.32 -0.93 -0.19
CA ARG A 60 10.77 0.20 0.58
C ARG A 60 9.59 0.90 -0.09
N THR A 61 9.45 0.79 -1.41
CA THR A 61 8.39 1.46 -2.17
C THR A 61 7.37 0.45 -2.68
N GLU A 62 6.08 0.79 -2.53
CA GLU A 62 4.97 -0.09 -2.95
C GLU A 62 5.00 -0.36 -4.45
N GLU A 63 5.39 0.65 -5.25
CA GLU A 63 5.54 0.52 -6.69
C GLU A 63 6.61 -0.51 -7.08
N ALA A 64 7.74 -0.54 -6.37
CA ALA A 64 8.80 -1.51 -6.64
C ALA A 64 8.37 -2.92 -6.23
N ARG A 65 7.67 -3.04 -5.10
CA ARG A 65 7.07 -4.29 -4.63
C ARG A 65 6.06 -4.84 -5.65
N GLN A 66 5.23 -3.97 -6.21
CA GLN A 66 4.21 -4.32 -7.19
C GLN A 66 4.83 -4.73 -8.53
N ARG A 67 5.84 -3.99 -9.03
CA ARG A 67 6.57 -4.35 -10.25
C ARG A 67 7.26 -5.70 -10.14
N LEU A 68 7.84 -6.02 -8.98
CA LEU A 68 8.47 -7.32 -8.76
C LEU A 68 7.44 -8.47 -8.76
N ARG A 69 6.28 -8.27 -8.12
CA ARG A 69 5.18 -9.27 -8.17
C ARG A 69 4.66 -9.47 -9.59
N LEU A 70 4.47 -8.38 -10.35
CA LEU A 70 4.06 -8.43 -11.76
C LEU A 70 5.07 -9.17 -12.63
N GLY A 71 6.36 -8.91 -12.45
CA GLY A 71 7.43 -9.64 -13.14
C GLY A 71 7.36 -11.14 -12.86
N GLY A 72 7.19 -11.53 -11.58
CA GLY A 72 7.03 -12.93 -11.21
C GLY A 72 5.81 -13.61 -11.84
N TYR A 73 4.64 -12.94 -11.85
CA TYR A 73 3.44 -13.47 -12.48
C TYR A 73 3.59 -13.62 -14.01
N LEU A 74 4.19 -12.62 -14.66
CA LEU A 74 4.41 -12.63 -16.10
C LEU A 74 5.41 -13.72 -16.51
N THR A 75 6.49 -13.92 -15.75
CA THR A 75 7.42 -15.03 -15.96
C THR A 75 6.74 -16.39 -15.78
N GLY A 76 5.93 -16.57 -14.73
CA GLY A 76 5.18 -17.81 -14.54
C GLY A 76 4.20 -18.09 -15.68
N ALA A 77 3.47 -17.08 -16.14
CA ALA A 77 2.54 -17.21 -17.27
C ALA A 77 3.25 -17.54 -18.59
N LEU A 78 4.39 -16.89 -18.86
CA LEU A 78 5.21 -17.15 -20.05
C LEU A 78 5.80 -18.55 -20.06
N LEU A 79 6.26 -19.04 -18.90
CA LEU A 79 6.79 -20.38 -18.77
C LEU A 79 5.72 -21.44 -19.06
N VAL A 80 4.54 -21.29 -18.49
CA VAL A 80 3.40 -22.18 -18.76
C VAL A 80 2.98 -22.13 -20.23
N ALA A 81 2.98 -20.93 -20.84
CA ALA A 81 2.71 -20.76 -22.26
C ALA A 81 3.78 -21.44 -23.15
N HIS A 82 5.04 -21.41 -22.74
CA HIS A 82 6.14 -22.09 -23.43
C HIS A 82 5.96 -23.62 -23.39
N GLN A 83 5.60 -24.19 -22.23
CA GLN A 83 5.34 -25.63 -22.08
C GLN A 83 4.12 -26.10 -22.89
N ALA A 84 3.08 -25.26 -23.00
CA ALA A 84 1.91 -25.56 -23.83
C ALA A 84 2.24 -25.62 -25.33
N GLY A 85 3.23 -24.85 -25.78
CA GLY A 85 3.71 -24.87 -27.16
C GLY A 85 4.52 -26.11 -27.54
N THR A 86 5.05 -26.84 -26.56
CA THR A 86 5.97 -27.98 -26.77
C THR A 86 5.35 -29.34 -26.49
N ALA A 87 4.14 -29.41 -25.90
CA ALA A 87 3.48 -30.66 -25.53
C ALA A 87 2.86 -31.40 -26.75
N PRO A 88 3.33 -32.60 -27.14
CA PRO A 88 2.89 -33.26 -28.39
C PRO A 88 1.61 -34.11 -28.27
N HIS A 89 0.98 -34.24 -27.08
CA HIS A 89 -0.10 -35.22 -26.83
C HIS A 89 -1.25 -34.73 -25.92
N ALA A 90 -1.91 -33.61 -26.26
CA ALA A 90 -3.08 -33.16 -25.52
C ALA A 90 -4.36 -33.92 -25.96
N THR A 91 -4.76 -34.97 -25.23
CA THR A 91 -6.13 -35.49 -25.31
C THR A 91 -7.12 -34.42 -24.81
N GLU A 92 -8.33 -34.38 -25.39
CA GLU A 92 -9.35 -33.36 -25.08
C GLU A 92 -9.60 -33.05 -23.59
N PRO A 93 -9.66 -34.04 -22.67
CA PRO A 93 -9.86 -33.74 -21.25
C PRO A 93 -8.67 -33.05 -20.58
N GLY A 94 -7.44 -33.28 -21.06
CA GLY A 94 -6.25 -32.57 -20.59
C GLY A 94 -6.32 -31.08 -20.93
N ARG A 95 -6.81 -30.73 -22.11
CA ARG A 95 -6.96 -29.33 -22.55
C ARG A 95 -7.90 -28.53 -21.63
N VAL A 96 -8.98 -29.14 -21.17
CA VAL A 96 -9.95 -28.49 -20.27
C VAL A 96 -9.37 -28.24 -18.88
N ALA A 97 -8.66 -29.21 -18.31
CA ALA A 97 -7.99 -29.05 -17.03
C ALA A 97 -6.95 -27.91 -17.06
N TRP A 98 -6.22 -27.79 -18.17
CA TRP A 98 -5.25 -26.72 -18.39
C TRP A 98 -5.90 -25.36 -18.61
N LEU A 99 -7.01 -25.27 -19.36
CA LEU A 99 -7.77 -24.02 -19.52
C LEU A 99 -8.36 -23.53 -18.20
N LEU A 100 -8.80 -24.43 -17.31
CA LEU A 100 -9.25 -24.07 -15.96
C LEU A 100 -8.12 -23.49 -15.11
N LEU A 101 -6.90 -24.05 -15.21
CA LEU A 101 -5.71 -23.48 -14.56
C LEU A 101 -5.36 -22.09 -15.11
N TYR A 102 -5.46 -21.87 -16.42
CA TYR A 102 -5.28 -20.54 -17.03
C TYR A 102 -6.33 -19.54 -16.56
N ALA A 103 -7.60 -19.95 -16.51
CA ALA A 103 -8.69 -19.10 -16.02
C ALA A 103 -8.45 -18.72 -14.55
N LEU A 104 -8.01 -19.68 -13.72
CA LEU A 104 -7.67 -19.43 -12.32
C LEU A 104 -6.47 -18.49 -12.17
N ALA A 105 -5.41 -18.67 -12.97
CA ALA A 105 -4.23 -17.80 -12.98
C ALA A 105 -4.56 -16.38 -13.45
N ALA A 106 -5.39 -16.23 -14.49
CA ALA A 106 -5.86 -14.94 -14.99
C ALA A 106 -6.75 -14.24 -13.95
N VAL A 107 -7.68 -14.95 -13.32
CA VAL A 107 -8.50 -14.44 -12.23
C VAL A 107 -7.63 -13.99 -11.06
N MET A 108 -6.64 -14.79 -10.66
CA MET A 108 -5.70 -14.42 -9.58
C MET A 108 -4.83 -13.21 -9.94
N ALA A 109 -4.35 -13.10 -11.18
CA ALA A 109 -3.61 -11.93 -11.65
C ALA A 109 -4.48 -10.67 -11.58
N VAL A 110 -5.72 -10.74 -12.09
CA VAL A 110 -6.70 -9.65 -12.05
C VAL A 110 -7.12 -9.31 -10.62
N MET A 111 -7.31 -10.30 -9.75
CA MET A 111 -7.62 -10.07 -8.33
C MET A 111 -6.43 -9.47 -7.58
N SER A 112 -5.19 -9.81 -7.95
CA SER A 112 -3.98 -9.17 -7.39
C SER A 112 -3.84 -7.70 -7.79
N HIS A 113 -4.44 -7.28 -8.92
CA HIS A 113 -4.58 -5.86 -9.28
C HIS A 113 -5.60 -5.12 -8.38
N ARG A 114 -6.44 -5.84 -7.62
CA ARG A 114 -7.45 -5.29 -6.72
C ARG A 114 -7.04 -5.37 -5.25
N VAL A 115 -5.75 -5.28 -4.92
CA VAL A 115 -5.37 -5.05 -3.51
C VAL A 115 -5.87 -3.64 -3.15
N PRO A 116 -6.80 -3.50 -2.19
CA PRO A 116 -7.19 -2.19 -1.70
C PRO A 116 -5.92 -1.51 -1.19
N ARG A 117 -5.64 -0.28 -1.63
CA ARG A 117 -4.64 0.55 -0.96
C ARG A 117 -5.00 0.50 0.51
N GLN A 118 -4.16 -0.07 1.36
CA GLN A 118 -4.27 0.17 2.80
C GLN A 118 -4.18 1.69 2.93
N SER A 119 -5.32 2.32 3.20
CA SER A 119 -5.40 3.77 3.34
C SER A 119 -4.46 4.15 4.45
N LYS A 120 -3.41 4.88 4.12
CA LYS A 120 -2.46 5.34 5.12
C LYS A 120 -3.21 6.18 6.15
N PRO A 121 -2.82 6.11 7.44
CA PRO A 121 -3.33 7.03 8.44
C PRO A 121 -3.18 8.47 7.96
N VAL A 122 -4.21 9.29 8.15
CA VAL A 122 -4.25 10.66 7.61
C VAL A 122 -3.80 11.62 8.71
N LEU A 123 -3.00 12.62 8.33
CA LEU A 123 -2.65 13.76 9.16
C LEU A 123 -3.28 15.02 8.57
N LEU A 124 -4.22 15.63 9.29
CA LEU A 124 -4.83 16.89 8.91
C LEU A 124 -4.15 18.07 9.62
N ILE A 125 -3.44 18.93 8.89
CA ILE A 125 -2.88 20.18 9.40
C ILE A 125 -3.71 21.35 8.87
N ALA A 126 -4.50 21.98 9.74
CA ALA A 126 -5.48 22.98 9.32
C ALA A 126 -5.38 24.30 10.12
N THR A 127 -5.77 25.40 9.47
CA THR A 127 -6.01 26.68 10.14
C THR A 127 -7.17 27.43 9.49
N GLY A 128 -7.95 28.13 10.31
CA GLY A 128 -9.05 28.98 9.83
C GLY A 128 -10.16 28.21 9.12
N VAL A 129 -10.34 26.93 9.48
CA VAL A 129 -11.46 26.09 9.02
C VAL A 129 -12.54 26.13 10.10
N ASP A 130 -13.81 26.20 9.70
CA ASP A 130 -14.92 26.15 10.65
C ASP A 130 -14.81 24.89 11.54
N PRO A 131 -14.84 25.02 12.89
CA PRO A 131 -14.86 23.88 13.82
C PRO A 131 -15.92 22.83 13.47
N ARG A 132 -17.07 23.22 12.90
CA ARG A 132 -18.11 22.27 12.46
C ARG A 132 -17.66 21.42 11.27
N ALA A 133 -17.01 22.04 10.29
CA ALA A 133 -16.45 21.35 9.14
C ALA A 133 -15.29 20.43 9.57
N LEU A 134 -14.50 20.85 10.56
CA LEU A 134 -13.45 20.02 11.17
C LEU A 134 -14.05 18.80 11.86
N ARG A 135 -15.08 18.97 12.70
CA ARG A 135 -15.80 17.86 13.36
C ARG A 135 -16.33 16.85 12.34
N ALA A 136 -17.06 17.33 11.33
CA ALA A 136 -17.65 16.48 10.31
C ALA A 136 -16.60 15.69 9.49
N ARG A 137 -15.35 16.13 9.48
CA ARG A 137 -14.24 15.41 8.85
C ARG A 137 -13.62 14.37 9.78
N LEU A 138 -13.36 14.74 11.03
CA LEU A 138 -12.86 13.82 12.05
C LEU A 138 -13.83 12.67 12.34
N ASP A 139 -15.13 12.90 12.23
CA ASP A 139 -16.16 11.85 12.35
C ASP A 139 -16.13 10.84 11.19
N ARG A 140 -15.67 11.25 10.01
CA ARG A 140 -15.65 10.39 8.81
C ARG A 140 -14.40 9.51 8.73
N GLU A 141 -13.30 9.94 9.33
CA GLU A 141 -12.01 9.30 9.21
C GLU A 141 -11.55 8.79 10.59
N THR A 142 -11.69 7.48 10.83
CA THR A 142 -11.40 6.84 12.13
C THR A 142 -9.92 6.78 12.52
N ASP A 143 -8.99 7.11 11.62
CA ASP A 143 -7.54 7.07 11.85
C ASP A 143 -6.87 8.38 11.37
N THR A 144 -7.47 9.51 11.77
CA THR A 144 -6.98 10.85 11.45
C THR A 144 -6.46 11.54 12.69
N VAL A 145 -5.16 11.85 12.67
CA VAL A 145 -4.56 12.79 13.63
C VAL A 145 -4.70 14.19 13.06
N ALA A 146 -5.11 15.15 13.87
CA ALA A 146 -5.27 16.52 13.41
C ALA A 146 -4.45 17.50 14.26
N VAL A 147 -3.87 18.49 13.57
CA VAL A 147 -3.19 19.64 14.14
C VAL A 147 -3.95 20.88 13.67
N TYR A 148 -4.58 21.59 14.60
CA TYR A 148 -5.39 22.76 14.26
C TYR A 148 -4.81 24.03 14.87
N ARG A 149 -4.50 25.01 14.02
CA ARG A 149 -4.03 26.33 14.45
C ARG A 149 -5.17 27.34 14.46
N THR A 150 -5.33 28.01 15.60
CA THR A 150 -6.31 29.08 15.83
C THR A 150 -5.70 30.24 16.62
N GLU A 151 -6.26 31.43 16.52
CA GLU A 151 -5.87 32.56 17.37
C GLU A 151 -6.45 32.47 18.78
N ARG A 152 -7.64 31.89 18.90
CA ARG A 152 -8.37 31.73 20.17
C ARG A 152 -8.93 30.31 20.25
N ALA A 153 -8.77 29.68 21.41
CA ALA A 153 -9.40 28.41 21.71
C ALA A 153 -10.89 28.66 22.04
N THR A 154 -11.78 28.22 21.16
CA THR A 154 -13.22 28.15 21.44
C THR A 154 -13.55 26.87 22.19
N ASP A 155 -14.68 26.83 22.90
CA ASP A 155 -15.10 25.63 23.62
C ASP A 155 -15.36 24.45 22.66
N GLU A 156 -15.84 24.73 21.45
CA GLU A 156 -15.98 23.72 20.39
C GLU A 156 -14.64 23.07 20.00
N LEU A 157 -13.55 23.86 19.92
CA LEU A 157 -12.23 23.32 19.58
C LEU A 157 -11.63 22.52 20.73
N ARG A 158 -11.91 22.91 21.97
CA ARG A 158 -11.51 22.15 23.17
C ARG A 158 -12.26 20.81 23.27
N ASP A 159 -13.54 20.79 22.89
CA ASP A 159 -14.31 19.56 22.77
C ASP A 159 -13.71 18.61 21.72
N LEU A 160 -13.26 19.14 20.58
CA LEU A 160 -12.57 18.33 19.56
C LEU A 160 -11.20 17.81 20.03
N GLU A 161 -10.43 18.61 20.77
CA GLU A 161 -9.19 18.18 21.43
C GLU A 161 -9.43 17.03 22.39
N ALA A 162 -10.43 17.13 23.26
CA ALA A 162 -10.77 16.08 24.22
C ALA A 162 -11.31 14.80 23.55
N ARG A 163 -12.12 14.94 22.50
CA ARG A 163 -12.81 13.79 21.88
C ARG A 163 -11.96 13.05 20.85
N TYR A 164 -11.18 13.76 20.03
CA TYR A 164 -10.43 13.18 18.91
C TYR A 164 -8.91 13.25 19.09
N GLY A 165 -8.42 13.78 20.21
CA GLY A 165 -6.98 14.00 20.42
C GLY A 165 -6.39 15.05 19.48
N LEU A 166 -7.22 16.04 19.07
CA LEU A 166 -6.80 17.13 18.21
C LEU A 166 -5.69 17.96 18.88
N VAL A 167 -4.52 18.08 18.23
CA VAL A 167 -3.42 18.92 18.73
C VAL A 167 -3.76 20.39 18.44
N LEU A 168 -4.16 21.12 19.48
CA LEU A 168 -4.54 22.53 19.35
C LEU A 168 -3.32 23.44 19.48
N VAL A 169 -3.07 24.26 18.45
CA VAL A 169 -2.01 25.27 18.43
C VAL A 169 -2.63 26.67 18.49
N VAL A 170 -2.63 27.27 19.69
CA VAL A 170 -3.24 28.57 19.94
C VAL A 170 -2.22 29.69 19.86
N GLY A 171 -2.48 30.69 19.02
CA GLY A 171 -1.72 31.93 18.96
C GLY A 171 -1.78 32.62 17.60
N ARG A 172 -1.19 33.82 17.52
CA ARG A 172 -1.13 34.62 16.28
C ARG A 172 -0.21 33.96 15.25
N GLU A 173 -0.44 34.26 13.96
CA GLU A 173 0.29 33.60 12.86
C GLU A 173 1.79 33.91 12.91
N HIS A 174 2.14 35.08 13.43
CA HIS A 174 3.52 35.53 13.54
C HIS A 174 4.13 35.29 14.92
N ASP A 175 3.40 34.63 15.83
CA ASP A 175 3.94 34.26 17.13
C ASP A 175 5.05 33.21 16.96
N PRO A 176 6.26 33.46 17.50
CA PRO A 176 7.36 32.50 17.45
C PRO A 176 6.99 31.13 18.02
N ARG A 177 6.15 31.06 19.06
CA ARG A 177 5.75 29.80 19.70
C ARG A 177 4.88 28.94 18.80
N VAL A 178 3.97 29.57 18.06
CA VAL A 178 3.10 28.89 17.08
C VAL A 178 3.93 28.38 15.91
N LYS A 179 4.86 29.20 15.42
CA LYS A 179 5.79 28.79 14.36
C LYS A 179 6.64 27.61 14.80
N GLU A 180 7.19 27.62 16.01
CA GLU A 180 8.01 26.51 16.49
C GLU A 180 7.24 25.19 16.55
N ARG A 181 5.98 25.20 17.03
CA ARG A 181 5.13 24.00 17.06
C ARG A 181 4.76 23.48 15.67
N LEU A 182 4.60 24.36 14.69
CA LEU A 182 4.33 24.01 13.28
C LEU A 182 5.60 23.82 12.43
N SER A 183 6.78 23.97 13.04
CA SER A 183 8.06 23.73 12.38
C SER A 183 8.29 22.22 12.20
N ALA A 184 9.33 21.86 11.44
CA ALA A 184 9.73 20.47 11.29
C ALA A 184 9.98 19.81 12.66
N SER A 185 10.73 20.48 13.53
CA SER A 185 11.05 19.99 14.87
C SER A 185 9.81 19.85 15.75
N GLY A 186 8.88 20.81 15.68
CA GLY A 186 7.63 20.77 16.44
C GLY A 186 6.73 19.63 15.98
N LEU A 187 6.50 19.51 14.67
CA LEU A 187 5.67 18.47 14.08
C LEU A 187 6.24 17.07 14.36
N SER A 188 7.55 16.88 14.28
CA SER A 188 8.20 15.60 14.59
C SER A 188 8.09 15.19 16.06
N ARG A 189 7.94 16.15 16.99
CA ARG A 189 7.76 15.86 18.42
C ARG A 189 6.31 15.48 18.73
N GLU A 190 5.36 16.19 18.13
CA GLU A 190 3.93 15.93 18.31
C GLU A 190 3.50 14.65 17.57
N ILE A 191 4.09 14.39 16.39
CA ILE A 191 3.69 13.31 15.49
C ILE A 191 4.95 12.62 14.94
N PRO A 192 5.49 11.62 15.65
CA PRO A 192 6.75 10.97 15.27
C PRO A 192 6.65 10.12 14.00
N ASP A 193 5.46 9.65 13.63
CA ASP A 193 5.16 8.81 12.46
C ASP A 193 4.69 9.60 11.23
N ILE A 194 4.94 10.92 11.19
CA ILE A 194 4.47 11.83 10.12
C ILE A 194 4.91 11.42 8.71
N ALA A 195 6.05 10.75 8.56
CA ALA A 195 6.57 10.30 7.26
C ALA A 195 5.82 9.08 6.69
N GLU A 196 5.01 8.40 7.51
CA GLU A 196 4.23 7.23 7.13
C GLU A 196 2.77 7.60 6.78
N ARG A 197 2.34 8.81 7.17
CA ARG A 197 0.97 9.32 7.03
C ARG A 197 0.74 10.08 5.73
N GLU A 198 -0.51 10.05 5.23
CA GLU A 198 -0.94 11.00 4.19
C GLU A 198 -1.25 12.35 4.82
N VAL A 199 -0.59 13.42 4.38
CA VAL A 199 -0.70 14.73 5.01
C VAL A 199 -1.61 15.65 4.20
N VAL A 200 -2.72 16.06 4.79
CA VAL A 200 -3.64 17.06 4.23
C VAL A 200 -3.38 18.40 4.89
N VAL A 201 -3.04 19.41 4.10
CA VAL A 201 -2.82 20.78 4.59
C VAL A 201 -3.92 21.70 4.10
N ALA A 202 -4.74 22.21 5.02
CA ALA A 202 -5.86 23.09 4.74
C ALA A 202 -5.65 24.49 5.34
N GLY A 203 -5.74 25.53 4.50
CA GLY A 203 -5.59 26.91 4.98
C GLY A 203 -5.18 27.89 3.90
N PRO A 204 -4.86 29.14 4.30
CA PRO A 204 -4.45 30.19 3.39
C PRO A 204 -3.07 29.88 2.78
N ARG A 205 -2.76 30.49 1.63
CA ARG A 205 -1.51 30.24 0.89
C ARG A 205 -0.22 30.40 1.74
N PRO A 206 -0.07 31.44 2.60
CA PRO A 206 1.11 31.58 3.45
C PRO A 206 1.31 30.40 4.39
N PHE A 207 0.23 29.95 5.03
CA PHE A 207 0.23 28.78 5.91
C PHE A 207 0.63 27.51 5.17
N LYS A 208 0.04 27.25 3.99
CA LYS A 208 0.38 26.08 3.17
C LYS A 208 1.85 26.07 2.75
N ARG A 209 2.40 27.24 2.39
CA ARG A 209 3.82 27.38 2.03
C ARG A 209 4.73 27.11 3.23
N TYR A 210 4.35 27.61 4.42
CA TYR A 210 5.10 27.41 5.65
C TYR A 210 5.13 25.93 6.06
N VAL A 211 3.97 25.30 6.19
CA VAL A 211 3.84 23.89 6.56
C VAL A 211 4.46 22.98 5.50
N GLY A 212 4.26 23.28 4.21
CA GLY A 212 4.92 22.54 3.12
C GLY A 212 6.45 22.60 3.19
N GLY A 213 7.02 23.73 3.62
CA GLY A 213 8.45 23.85 3.90
C GLY A 213 8.91 23.00 5.08
N ALA A 214 8.12 22.94 6.16
CA ALA A 214 8.39 22.09 7.32
C ALA A 214 8.34 20.60 6.95
N LEU A 215 7.29 20.16 6.25
CA LEU A 215 7.12 18.78 5.79
C LEU A 215 8.25 18.34 4.85
N SER A 216 8.70 19.25 3.97
CA SER A 216 9.85 18.97 3.10
C SER A 216 11.15 18.73 3.88
N ARG A 217 11.35 19.40 5.03
CA ARG A 217 12.50 19.16 5.91
C ARG A 217 12.42 17.85 6.68
N LEU A 218 11.20 17.36 6.93
CA LEU A 218 10.93 16.04 7.51
C LEU A 218 10.99 14.91 6.48
N ALA A 219 11.47 15.19 5.27
CA ALA A 219 11.55 14.24 4.17
C ALA A 219 10.21 13.59 3.79
N VAL A 220 9.09 14.27 4.07
CA VAL A 220 7.76 13.81 3.65
C VAL A 220 7.66 13.93 2.12
N PRO A 221 7.42 12.84 1.38
CA PRO A 221 7.32 12.88 -0.08
C PRO A 221 6.17 13.78 -0.54
N ARG A 222 6.40 14.58 -1.58
CA ARG A 222 5.35 15.46 -2.13
C ARG A 222 4.11 14.72 -2.61
N SER A 223 4.23 13.45 -3.01
CA SER A 223 3.10 12.60 -3.39
C SER A 223 2.16 12.28 -2.23
N GLN A 224 2.62 12.42 -0.98
CA GLN A 224 1.82 12.20 0.23
C GLN A 224 1.17 13.48 0.75
N ILE A 225 1.51 14.65 0.19
CA ILE A 225 1.04 15.95 0.67
C ILE A 225 -0.09 16.45 -0.24
N ARG A 226 -1.29 16.57 0.33
CA ARG A 226 -2.46 17.13 -0.35
C ARG A 226 -2.75 18.53 0.18
N PHE A 227 -2.63 19.52 -0.68
CA PHE A 227 -2.99 20.89 -0.34
C PHE A 227 -4.44 21.17 -0.69
N GLU A 228 -5.26 21.42 0.31
CA GLU A 228 -6.65 21.81 0.11
C GLU A 228 -6.78 23.33 0.22
N ASN A 229 -7.71 23.89 -0.56
CA ASN A 229 -8.13 25.27 -0.37
C ASN A 229 -9.19 25.25 0.72
N GLY A 230 -8.86 25.80 1.89
CA GLY A 230 -9.87 25.99 2.94
C GLY A 230 -11.00 26.83 2.35
N HIS A 231 -12.23 26.30 2.40
CA HIS A 231 -13.41 27.11 2.14
C HIS A 231 -13.41 28.21 3.20
N LYS A 232 -13.13 29.44 2.78
CA LYS A 232 -13.48 30.63 3.56
C LYS A 232 -14.99 30.62 3.67
N VAL A 233 -15.51 30.63 4.89
CA VAL A 233 -16.78 31.28 5.20
C VAL A 233 -16.43 32.59 5.87
#